data_AF-A0A3L7XQA3-F1
#
_entry.id   AF-A0A3L7XQA3-F1
#
_cell.length_a   1.000
_cell.length_b   1.000
_cell.length_c   1.000
_cell.angle_alpha   90.00
_cell.angle_beta   90.00
_cell.angle_gamma   90.00
#
_symmetry.space_group_name_H-M   'P 1'
#
loop_
_entity.id
_entity.type
_entity.pdbx_description
1 polymer ?
#
loop_
_entity_poly.entity_id
_entity_poly.type
_entity_poly.pdbx_seq_one_letter_code
_entity_poly.pdbx_strand_id
1 'polypeptide(L)' 'MPTPFPGMAPYLEQPGIWGEVHTRPLVAYTLVVDYKRPPTPPLSESADRWAESLLHSAGLR' A
#
# COMPACT_ATOMS: atom_id res chain seq x y z
N MET A 1 15.85 -17.18 -11.50
CA MET A 1 14.38 -17.22 -11.70
C MET A 1 13.99 -16.00 -12.50
N PRO A 2 13.08 -16.10 -13.48
CA PRO A 2 12.55 -14.91 -14.13
C PRO A 2 11.81 -14.07 -13.09
N THR A 3 11.99 -12.75 -13.14
CA THR A 3 11.35 -11.82 -12.20
C THR A 3 9.83 -11.97 -12.29
N PRO A 4 9.08 -11.93 -11.16
CA PRO A 4 7.61 -12.07 -11.18
C PRO A 4 6.91 -10.92 -11.94
N PHE A 5 7.65 -9.87 -12.29
CA PHE A 5 7.16 -8.70 -13.01
C PHE A 5 7.92 -8.49 -14.33
N PRO A 6 7.68 -9.33 -15.36
CA PRO A 6 8.30 -9.16 -16.67
C PRO A 6 7.92 -7.79 -17.26
N GLY A 7 8.93 -7.00 -17.64
CA GLY A 7 8.75 -5.63 -18.17
C GLY A 7 8.79 -4.49 -17.13
N MET A 8 8.94 -4.80 -15.84
CA MET A 8 8.96 -3.79 -14.75
C MET A 8 10.36 -3.42 -14.25
N ALA A 9 11.45 -3.79 -14.93
CA ALA A 9 12.82 -3.56 -14.45
C ALA A 9 13.62 -2.50 -15.24
N PRO A 10 13.24 -1.20 -15.23
CA PRO A 10 14.21 -0.11 -15.30
C PRO A 10 14.62 0.43 -13.90
N TYR A 11 13.79 0.19 -12.88
CA TYR A 11 13.93 0.84 -11.56
C TYR A 11 14.97 0.19 -10.65
N LEU A 12 15.26 -1.09 -10.87
CA LEU A 12 16.32 -1.84 -10.17
C LEU A 12 17.71 -1.64 -10.80
N GLU A 13 17.75 -1.17 -12.05
CA GLU A 13 18.96 -1.00 -12.86
C GLU A 13 19.58 0.40 -12.68
N GLN A 14 18.78 1.41 -12.28
CA GLN A 14 19.21 2.81 -12.15
C GLN A 14 18.73 3.44 -10.82
N PRO A 15 19.51 3.33 -9.73
CA PRO A 15 19.13 3.85 -8.41
C PRO A 15 18.81 5.36 -8.38
N GLY A 16 19.36 6.13 -9.34
CA GLY A 16 19.18 7.59 -9.42
C GLY A 16 17.76 8.07 -9.75
N ILE A 17 16.91 7.21 -10.35
CA ILE A 17 15.53 7.56 -10.72
C ILE A 17 14.48 7.01 -9.74
N TRP A 18 14.92 6.21 -8.75
CA TRP A 18 14.03 5.55 -7.78
C TRP A 18 13.20 6.55 -6.98
N GLY A 19 13.79 7.66 -6.54
CA GLY A 19 13.09 8.70 -5.78
C GLY A 19 11.92 9.31 -6.56
N GLU A 20 12.13 9.62 -7.84
CA GLU A 20 11.09 10.22 -8.69
C GLU A 20 9.95 9.24 -8.98
N VAL A 21 10.28 7.97 -9.25
CA VAL A 21 9.29 6.92 -9.51
C VAL A 21 8.59 6.47 -8.22
N HIS A 22 9.19 6.55 -7.03
CA HIS A 22 8.52 6.18 -5.78
C HIS A 22 7.59 7.25 -5.27
N THR A 23 8.02 8.51 -5.31
CA THR A 23 7.26 9.60 -4.70
C THR A 23 6.00 9.91 -5.51
N ARG A 24 6.06 9.92 -6.84
CA ARG A 24 4.94 10.34 -7.69
C ARG A 24 3.70 9.43 -7.63
N PRO A 25 3.81 8.10 -7.77
CA PRO A 25 2.66 7.20 -7.64
C PRO A 25 2.20 7.04 -6.19
N LEU A 26 3.10 7.06 -5.19
CA LEU A 26 2.71 6.95 -3.78
C LEU A 26 1.84 8.14 -3.35
N VAL A 27 2.18 9.35 -3.79
CA VAL A 27 1.33 10.55 -3.59
C VAL A 27 0.03 10.46 -4.40
N ALA A 28 0.04 9.87 -5.60
CA ALA A 28 -1.18 9.72 -6.37
C ALA A 28 -2.20 8.78 -5.70
N TYR A 29 -1.74 7.71 -5.02
CA TYR A 29 -2.63 6.81 -4.30
C TYR A 29 -3.36 7.48 -3.14
N THR A 30 -2.72 8.42 -2.43
CA THR A 30 -3.39 9.12 -1.31
C THR A 30 -4.54 10.02 -1.78
N LEU A 31 -4.54 10.42 -3.06
CA LEU A 31 -5.60 11.23 -3.66
C LEU A 31 -6.80 10.40 -4.15
N VAL A 32 -6.61 9.10 -4.38
CA VAL A 32 -7.62 8.22 -5.00
C VAL A 32 -8.21 7.22 -3.99
N VAL A 33 -7.43 6.81 -2.99
CA VAL A 33 -7.85 5.83 -2.00
C VAL A 33 -8.64 6.52 -0.88
N ASP A 34 -9.92 6.21 -0.80
CA ASP A 34 -10.77 6.62 0.31
C ASP A 34 -10.58 5.67 1.51
N TYR A 35 -9.67 6.03 2.42
CA TYR A 35 -9.36 5.26 3.63
C TYR A 35 -10.52 5.19 4.65
N LYS A 36 -11.63 5.90 4.43
CA LYS A 36 -12.83 5.78 5.28
C LYS A 36 -13.74 4.65 4.82
N ARG A 37 -13.54 4.10 3.62
CA ARG A 37 -14.31 2.96 3.10
C ARG A 37 -13.74 1.64 3.62
N PRO A 38 -14.60 0.62 3.80
CA PRO A 38 -14.13 -0.72 4.10
C PRO A 38 -13.28 -1.26 2.93
N PRO A 39 -12.20 -2.01 3.21
CA PRO A 39 -11.33 -2.56 2.19
C PRO A 39 -12.07 -3.56 1.30
N THR A 40 -11.69 -3.60 0.02
CA THR A 40 -12.17 -4.58 -0.96
C THR A 40 -10.96 -5.33 -1.55
N PRO A 41 -10.88 -6.67 -1.43
CA PRO A 41 -11.82 -7.56 -0.74
C PRO A 41 -11.85 -7.30 0.78
N PRO A 42 -12.92 -7.74 1.49
CA PRO A 42 -13.01 -7.58 2.94
C PRO A 42 -11.86 -8.29 3.65
N LEU A 43 -11.48 -7.77 4.82
CA LEU A 43 -10.46 -8.39 5.66
C LEU A 43 -10.93 -9.78 6.13
N SER A 44 -9.97 -10.66 6.40
CA SER A 44 -10.26 -11.87 7.17
C SER A 44 -10.69 -11.48 8.59
N GLU A 45 -11.48 -12.33 9.23
CA GLU A 45 -11.95 -12.12 10.60
C GLU A 45 -10.80 -11.90 11.60
N SER A 46 -9.67 -12.59 11.41
CA SER A 46 -8.48 -12.41 12.26
C SER A 46 -7.83 -11.04 12.08
N ALA A 47 -7.73 -10.56 10.84
CA ALA A 47 -7.12 -9.26 10.53
C ALA A 47 -8.03 -8.11 10.96
N ASP A 48 -9.35 -8.27 10.80
CA ASP A 48 -10.33 -7.28 11.22
C ASP A 48 -10.33 -7.10 12.75
N ARG A 49 -10.32 -8.19 13.51
CA ARG A 49 -10.19 -8.14 14.98
C ARG A 49 -8.89 -7.50 15.45
N TRP A 50 -7.79 -7.76 14.76
CA TRP A 50 -6.52 -7.09 15.04
C TRP A 50 -6.61 -5.59 14.77
N ALA A 51 -7.21 -5.19 13.65
CA ALA A 51 -7.35 -3.78 13.27
C ALA A 51 -8.22 -3.01 14.27
N GLU A 52 -9.37 -3.57 14.68
CA GLU A 52 -10.24 -2.94 15.67
C GLU A 52 -9.56 -2.78 17.04
N SER A 53 -8.80 -3.78 17.50
CA SER A 53 -7.99 -3.67 18.73
C SER A 53 -6.97 -2.53 18.64
N LEU A 54 -6.29 -2.41 17.49
CA LEU A 54 -5.31 -1.36 17.24
C LEU A 54 -5.97 0.03 17.24
N LEU A 55 -7.09 0.19 16.54
CA LEU A 55 -7.83 1.45 16.45
C LEU A 55 -8.38 1.87 17.82
N HIS A 56 -8.87 0.92 18.61
CA HIS A 56 -9.34 1.18 19.96
C HIS A 56 -8.20 1.64 20.88
N SER A 57 -7.05 0.98 20.82
CA SER A 57 -5.86 1.39 21.60
C SER A 57 -5.34 2.78 21.23
N ALA A 58 -5.56 3.21 19.99
CA ALA A 58 -5.18 4.52 19.49
C ALA A 58 -6.26 5.60 19.75
N GLY A 59 -7.42 5.25 20.34
CA GLY A 59 -8.54 6.17 20.56
C GLY A 59 -9.24 6.62 19.28
N LEU A 60 -9.10 5.86 18.19
CA LEU A 60 -9.64 6.21 16.87
C LEU A 60 -10.97 5.51 16.56
N ARG A 61 -11.35 4.50 17.35
CA ARG A 61 -12.64 3.79 17.31
C ARG A 61 -13.03 3.20 18.66
#